data_AF-A0A1Z1WQ48-F1
#
_entry.id   AF-A0A1Z1WQ48-F1
#
_cell.length_a   1.000
_cell.length_b   1.000
_cell.length_c   1.000
_cell.angle_alpha   90.00
_cell.angle_beta   90.00
_cell.angle_gamma   90.00
#
_symmetry.space_group_name_H-M   'P 1'
#
loop_
_entity.id
_entity.type
_entity.pdbx_description
1 polymer ?
#
loop_
_entity_poly.entity_id
_entity_poly.type
_entity_poly.pdbx_seq_one_letter_code
_entity_poly.pdbx_strand_id
1 'polypeptide(L)'
;MGVAPSTATEHLHALVRGDLLAEERQGRHRYVRLAGPQVAELIEGLGALAPGGGPAPRTLSAAGRRQALAHARTCYDHLAGPSASRSPTR
;
A
#
# COMPACT_ATOMS: atom_id res chain seq x y z
N MET A 1 7.93 -0.22 10.33
CA MET A 1 7.80 -1.42 11.18
C MET A 1 7.98 -2.60 10.26
N GLY A 2 9.02 -3.41 10.47
CA GLY A 2 9.20 -4.65 9.73
C GLY A 2 8.14 -5.63 10.19
N VAL A 3 7.20 -5.96 9.31
CA VAL A 3 6.27 -7.05 9.55
C VAL A 3 7.07 -8.34 9.41
N ALA A 4 7.05 -9.22 10.41
CA ALA A 4 7.74 -10.50 10.28
C ALA A 4 7.18 -11.25 9.05
N PRO A 5 8.02 -11.93 8.25
CA PRO A 5 7.58 -12.56 7.00
C PRO A 5 6.40 -13.52 7.20
N SER A 6 6.40 -14.23 8.33
CA SER A 6 5.33 -15.12 8.76
C SER A 6 3.98 -14.41 8.91
N THR A 7 3.96 -13.21 9.48
CA THR A 7 2.73 -12.44 9.70
C THR A 7 2.23 -11.81 8.41
N ALA A 8 3.14 -11.38 7.52
CA ALA A 8 2.77 -10.83 6.22
C ALA A 8 2.09 -11.88 5.33
N THR A 9 2.60 -13.11 5.31
CA THR A 9 1.99 -14.22 4.56
C THR A 9 0.60 -14.59 5.08
N GLU A 10 0.41 -14.66 6.40
CA GLU A 10 -0.93 -14.91 6.98
C GLU A 10 -1.94 -13.82 6.63
N HIS A 11 -1.55 -12.55 6.71
CA HIS A 11 -2.42 -11.44 6.30
C HIS A 11 -2.76 -11.49 4.81
N LEU A 12 -1.79 -11.81 3.95
CA LEU A 12 -2.04 -11.99 2.52
C LEU A 12 -3.04 -13.14 2.26
N HIS A 13 -2.91 -14.27 2.95
CA HIS A 13 -3.88 -15.36 2.84
C HIS A 13 -5.26 -14.96 3.37
N ALA A 14 -5.35 -14.15 4.42
CA ALA A 14 -6.63 -13.63 4.91
C ALA A 14 -7.30 -12.71 3.87
N LEU A 15 -6.54 -11.82 3.24
CA LEU A 15 -7.04 -10.91 2.21
C LEU A 15 -7.44 -11.62 0.91
N VAL A 16 -6.73 -12.69 0.54
CA VAL A 16 -7.11 -13.54 -0.59
C VAL A 16 -8.38 -14.34 -0.28
N ARG A 17 -8.51 -14.90 0.94
CA ARG A 17 -9.74 -15.57 1.36
C ARG A 17 -10.94 -14.63 1.46
N GLY A 18 -10.70 -13.36 1.76
CA GLY A 18 -11.72 -12.31 1.82
C GLY A 18 -12.07 -11.71 0.45
N ASP A 19 -11.56 -12.28 -0.64
CA ASP A 19 -11.81 -11.81 -2.02
C ASP A 19 -11.39 -10.34 -2.27
N LEU A 20 -10.46 -9.83 -1.46
CA LEU A 20 -9.88 -8.49 -1.61
C LEU A 20 -8.64 -8.53 -2.50
N LEU A 21 -7.93 -9.66 -2.51
CA LEU A 21 -6.75 -9.90 -3.34
C LEU A 21 -6.95 -11.15 -4.20
N ALA A 22 -6.54 -11.08 -5.45
CA ALA A 22 -6.36 -12.24 -6.31
C ALA A 22 -4.88 -12.62 -6.39
N GLU A 23 -4.61 -13.91 -6.43
CA GLU A 23 -3.27 -14.47 -6.56
C GLU A 23 -2.96 -14.82 -8.03
N GLU A 24 -1.83 -14.35 -8.53
CA GLU A 24 -1.29 -14.68 -9.85
C GLU A 24 0.07 -15.37 -9.66
N ARG A 25 0.19 -16.63 -10.12
CA ARG A 25 1.42 -17.40 -9.96
C ARG A 25 2.29 -17.21 -11.19
N GLN A 26 3.37 -16.43 -11.06
CA GLN A 26 4.33 -16.19 -12.14
C GLN A 26 5.66 -16.86 -11.81
N GLY A 27 5.82 -18.08 -12.32
CA GLY A 27 7.02 -18.89 -12.10
C GLY A 27 7.23 -19.27 -10.64
N ARG A 28 8.34 -18.81 -10.04
CA ARG A 28 8.73 -19.09 -8.65
C ARG A 28 8.14 -18.11 -7.65
N HIS A 29 7.52 -17.03 -8.16
CA HIS A 29 7.00 -15.95 -7.36
C HIS A 29 5.48 -15.94 -7.42
N ARG A 30 4.88 -15.65 -6.27
CA ARG A 30 3.46 -15.43 -6.11
C ARG A 30 3.24 -13.92 -6.13
N TYR A 31 2.54 -13.44 -7.14
CA TYR A 31 2.09 -12.05 -7.19
C TYR A 31 0.66 -11.97 -6.66
N VAL A 32 0.36 -10.86 -6.01
CA VAL A 32 -1.01 -10.55 -5.58
C VAL A 32 -1.44 -9.26 -6.25
N ARG A 33 -2.67 -9.24 -6.72
CA ARG A 33 -3.33 -8.06 -7.31
C ARG A 33 -4.62 -7.82 -6.54
N LEU A 34 -5.15 -6.61 -6.60
CA LEU A 34 -6.51 -6.36 -6.11
C LEU A 34 -7.49 -7.24 -6.90
N ALA A 35 -8.50 -7.79 -6.22
CA ALA A 35 -9.47 -8.68 -6.85
C ALA A 35 -10.28 -7.95 -7.96
N GLY A 36 -10.51 -6.65 -7.80
CA GLY A 36 -11.16 -5.82 -8.81
C GLY A 36 -11.11 -4.32 -8.49
N PRO A 37 -11.59 -3.48 -9.43
CA PRO A 37 -11.60 -2.02 -9.26
C PRO A 37 -12.45 -1.57 -8.06
N GLN A 38 -13.51 -2.31 -7.71
CA GLN A 38 -14.36 -2.00 -6.54
C GLN A 38 -13.59 -2.09 -5.22
N VAL A 39 -12.61 -2.99 -5.12
CA VAL A 39 -11.74 -3.12 -3.94
C VAL A 39 -10.78 -1.94 -3.85
N ALA A 40 -10.27 -1.46 -4.99
CA ALA A 40 -9.45 -0.25 -5.03
C ALA A 40 -10.26 0.97 -4.56
N GLU A 41 -11.47 1.14 -5.05
CA GLU A 41 -12.38 2.22 -4.64
C GLU A 41 -12.72 2.16 -3.14
N LEU A 42 -12.95 0.97 -2.59
CA LEU A 42 -13.17 0.78 -1.16
C LEU A 42 -11.94 1.19 -0.33
N ILE A 43 -10.74 0.76 -0.74
CA ILE A 43 -9.50 1.09 -0.04
C ILE A 43 -9.24 2.59 -0.10
N GLU A 44 -9.45 3.24 -1.24
CA GLU A 44 -9.35 4.68 -1.41
C GLU A 44 -10.39 5.42 -0.54
N GLY A 45 -11.64 4.93 -0.49
CA GLY A 45 -12.69 5.47 0.36
C GLY A 45 -12.35 5.38 1.86
N LEU A 46 -11.81 4.25 2.30
CA LEU A 46 -11.29 4.09 3.66
C LEU A 46 -10.10 5.02 3.93
N GLY A 47 -9.23 5.21 2.93
CA GLY A 47 -8.12 6.16 3.00
C GLY A 47 -8.57 7.62 3.12
N ALA A 48 -9.65 7.99 2.44
CA ALA A 48 -10.23 9.33 2.53
C ALA A 48 -10.91 9.60 3.88
N LEU A 49 -11.43 8.55 4.52
CA LEU A 49 -12.03 8.61 5.87
C LEU A 49 -10.98 8.53 6.99
N ALA A 50 -9.78 8.02 6.69
CA ALA A 50 -8.70 8.03 7.65
C ALA A 50 -8.31 9.49 7.95
N PRO A 51 -8.19 9.88 9.24
CA PRO A 51 -7.82 11.25 9.59
C PRO A 51 -6.55 11.64 8.84
N GLY A 52 -6.69 12.67 7.99
CA GLY A 52 -5.70 13.04 6.98
C GLY A 52 -4.32 13.23 7.59
N GLY A 53 -3.39 12.36 7.20
CA GLY A 53 -2.01 12.38 7.67
C GLY A 53 -1.90 11.87 9.10
N GLY A 54 -1.27 10.69 9.26
CA GLY A 54 -0.85 10.21 10.57
C GLY A 54 -0.11 11.30 11.38
N PRO A 55 -0.09 11.17 12.71
CA PRO A 55 0.32 12.23 13.63
C PRO A 55 1.61 12.91 13.19
N ALA A 56 1.64 14.24 13.28
CA ALA A 56 2.82 15.02 12.95
C ALA A 56 4.06 14.41 13.66
N PRO A 57 5.18 14.23 12.95
CA PRO A 57 6.36 13.59 13.53
C PRO A 57 6.81 14.39 14.74
N ARG A 58 6.82 13.75 15.91
CA ARG A 58 7.18 14.38 17.19
C ARG A 58 8.70 14.46 17.40
N THR A 59 9.49 13.88 16.50
CA THR A 59 10.95 13.82 16.57
C THR A 59 11.58 14.01 15.20
N LEU A 60 12.83 14.49 15.16
CA LEU A 60 13.61 14.66 13.93
C LEU A 60 13.81 13.33 13.18
N SER A 61 14.04 12.24 13.90
CA SER A 61 14.14 10.90 13.30
C SER A 61 12.83 10.45 12.64
N ALA A 62 11.68 10.72 13.26
CA ALA A 62 10.38 10.42 12.67
C ALA A 62 10.11 11.26 11.42
N ALA A 63 10.53 12.54 11.40
CA ALA A 63 10.44 13.41 10.24
C ALA A 63 11.32 12.90 9.09
N GLY A 64 12.58 12.56 9.37
CA GLY A 64 13.51 11.99 8.38
C GLY A 64 12.99 10.68 7.79
N ARG A 65 12.41 9.79 8.60
CA ARG A 65 11.77 8.56 8.13
C ARG A 65 10.56 8.83 7.24
N ARG A 66 9.72 9.81 7.59
CA ARG A 66 8.57 10.21 6.76
C ARG A 66 9.03 10.75 5.40
N GLN A 67 10.10 11.55 5.37
CA GLN A 67 10.68 12.07 4.14
C GLN A 67 11.31 10.98 3.29
N ALA A 68 12.04 10.02 3.90
CA ALA A 68 12.59 8.87 3.19
C ALA A 68 11.49 7.99 2.56
N LEU A 69 10.38 7.77 3.28
CA LEU A 69 9.22 7.05 2.74
C LEU A 69 8.53 7.81 1.60
N ALA A 70 8.40 9.14 1.70
CA ALA A 70 7.85 9.95 0.62
C ALA A 70 8.72 9.87 -0.64
N HIS A 71 10.05 9.99 -0.49
CA HIS A 71 10.99 9.87 -1.59
C HIS A 71 10.94 8.49 -2.25
N ALA A 72 10.93 7.41 -1.45
CA ALA A 72 10.81 6.04 -1.96
C ALA A 72 9.51 5.83 -2.74
N ARG A 73 8.39 6.43 -2.29
CA ARG A 73 7.10 6.37 -2.98
C ARG A 73 7.17 7.04 -4.34
N THR A 74 7.78 8.22 -4.43
CA THR A 74 8.01 8.93 -5.71
C THR A 74 8.92 8.13 -6.65
N CYS A 75 10.02 7.55 -6.17
CA CYS A 75 10.88 6.68 -6.98
C CYS A 75 10.12 5.46 -7.52
N TYR A 76 9.24 4.87 -6.70
CA TYR A 76 8.43 3.74 -7.12
C TYR A 76 7.33 4.15 -8.11
N ASP A 77 6.70 5.31 -7.92
CA ASP A 77 5.73 5.87 -8.88
C ASP A 77 6.39 6.14 -10.25
N HIS A 78 7.64 6.59 -10.27
CA HIS A 78 8.41 6.76 -11.51
C HIS A 78 8.72 5.42 -12.20
N LEU A 79 8.99 4.37 -11.44
CA LEU A 79 9.30 3.03 -11.97
C LEU A 79 8.04 2.23 -12.35
N ALA A 80 6.92 2.44 -11.65
CA ALA A 80 5.66 1.72 -11.85
C ALA A 80 4.79 2.30 -12.97
N GLY A 81 5.11 3.50 -13.46
CA GLY A 81 4.33 4.21 -14.47
C GLY A 81 3.04 4.84 -13.91
N PRO A 82 2.35 5.70 -14.69
CA PRO A 82 1.28 6.59 -14.22
C PRO A 82 -0.03 5.91 -13.74
N SER A 83 -0.02 4.62 -13.43
CA SER A 83 -1.21 3.86 -13.00
C SER A 83 -1.39 3.71 -11.49
N ALA A 84 -0.53 4.29 -10.63
CA ALA A 84 -0.52 3.94 -9.19
C ALA A 84 -1.00 5.00 -8.18
N SER A 85 -1.18 6.28 -8.53
CA SER A 85 -1.62 7.27 -7.52
C SER A 85 -2.14 8.57 -8.15
N ARG A 86 -3.26 8.52 -8.86
CA ARG A 86 -3.99 9.76 -9.17
C ARG A 86 -4.99 10.07 -8.06
N SER A 87 -4.47 10.49 -6.90
CA SER A 87 -5.29 11.20 -5.91
C SER A 87 -5.65 12.58 -6.50
N PRO A 88 -6.93 12.93 -6.72
CA PRO A 88 -7.31 14.23 -7.21
C PRO A 88 -7.68 15.11 -6.02
N THR A 89 -6.72 15.81 -5.45
CA THR A 89 -7.04 16.90 -4.52
C THR A 89 -6.06 18.06 -4.71
N ARG A 90 -6.53 18.99 -5.55
CA ARG A 90 -6.40 20.45 -5.53
C ARG A 90 -5.02 21.10 -5.41
#